data_AF-A0A9E1HYH3-F1
#
_entry.id   AF-A0A9E1HYH3-F1
#
_cell.length_a   1.000
_cell.length_b   1.000
_cell.length_c   1.000
_cell.angle_alpha   90.00
_cell.angle_beta   90.00
_cell.angle_gamma   90.00
#
_symmetry.space_group_name_H-M   'P 1'
#
loop_
_entity.id
_entity.type
_entity.pdbx_description
1 polymer ?
#
loop_
_entity_poly.entity_id
_entity_poly.type
_entity_poly.pdbx_seq_one_letter_code
_entity_poly.pdbx_strand_id
1 'polypeptide(L)'
;MLYIPLFIAGITDLRYRQIPNWQILLIFVVGTLFSSNSIYERVAGFIFPAIPLFFIALKYQNLKGGDIKYIAVLGASVGIYNLATIIFYVLVISLVYASITKKKSVPLAFVGFIGYVCRMLVLYLC
;
A
#
# COMPACT_ATOMS: atom_id res chain seq x y z
N MET A 1 -11.25 -5.10 8.09
CA MET A 1 -12.12 -5.07 6.89
C MET A 1 -11.36 -4.86 5.57
N LEU A 2 -10.13 -4.34 5.57
CA LEU A 2 -9.34 -4.13 4.35
C LEU A 2 -8.73 -5.41 3.74
N TYR A 3 -8.79 -6.56 4.43
CA TYR A 3 -8.16 -7.81 3.99
C TYR A 3 -8.63 -8.24 2.60
N ILE A 4 -9.95 -8.22 2.36
CA ILE A 4 -10.55 -8.65 1.09
C ILE A 4 -10.10 -7.76 -0.08
N PRO A 5 -10.27 -6.42 -0.03
CA PRO A 5 -9.79 -5.54 -1.10
C PRO A 5 -8.29 -5.65 -1.36
N LEU A 6 -7.48 -5.70 -0.31
CA LEU A 6 -6.02 -5.77 -0.44
C LEU A 6 -5.56 -7.13 -0.99
N PHE A 7 -6.22 -8.21 -0.63
CA PHE A 7 -5.93 -9.54 -1.17
C PHE A 7 -6.24 -9.61 -2.67
N ILE A 8 -7.39 -9.09 -3.08
CA ILE A 8 -7.78 -9.02 -4.50
C ILE A 8 -6.76 -8.17 -5.28
N ALA A 9 -6.42 -6.99 -4.74
CA ALA A 9 -5.42 -6.10 -5.36
C ALA A 9 -4.04 -6.74 -5.46
N GLY A 10 -3.63 -7.48 -4.42
CA GLY A 10 -2.36 -8.20 -4.38
C GLY A 10 -2.29 -9.33 -5.42
N ILE A 11 -3.36 -10.11 -5.60
CA ILE A 11 -3.42 -11.16 -6.62
C ILE A 11 -3.36 -10.56 -8.03
N THR A 12 -4.13 -9.50 -8.29
CA THR A 12 -4.13 -8.87 -9.61
C THR A 12 -2.79 -8.23 -9.93
N ASP A 13 -2.12 -7.63 -8.94
CA ASP A 13 -0.80 -7.07 -9.12
C ASP A 13 0.27 -8.15 -9.36
N LEU A 14 0.19 -9.29 -8.65
CA LEU A 14 1.05 -10.44 -8.92
C LEU A 14 0.92 -10.97 -10.35
N ARG A 15 -0.32 -11.11 -10.84
CA ARG A 15 -0.63 -11.74 -12.13
C ARG A 15 -0.44 -10.78 -13.31
N TYR A 16 -0.91 -9.55 -13.19
CA TYR A 16 -0.99 -8.59 -14.31
C TYR A 16 -0.02 -7.40 -14.17
N ARG A 17 0.64 -7.22 -13.02
CA ARG A 17 1.58 -6.10 -12.74
C ARG A 17 0.96 -4.72 -13.00
N GLN A 18 -0.34 -4.64 -12.77
CA GLN A 18 -1.17 -3.44 -12.91
C GLN A 18 -2.22 -3.46 -11.80
N ILE A 19 -2.42 -2.31 -11.16
CA ILE A 19 -3.44 -2.11 -10.15
C ILE A 19 -4.60 -1.33 -10.82
N PRO A 20 -5.72 -1.99 -11.15
CA PRO A 20 -6.83 -1.32 -11.81
C PRO A 20 -7.50 -0.28 -10.90
N ASN A 21 -7.99 0.81 -11.50
CA ASN A 21 -8.54 1.95 -10.77
C ASN A 21 -9.76 1.59 -9.88
N TRP A 22 -10.58 0.61 -10.30
CA TRP A 22 -11.75 0.19 -9.51
C TRP A 22 -11.35 -0.44 -8.17
N GLN A 23 -10.22 -1.15 -8.10
CA GLN A 23 -9.71 -1.71 -6.85
C GLN A 23 -9.20 -0.63 -5.91
N ILE A 24 -8.51 0.37 -6.47
CA ILE A 24 -8.05 1.54 -5.71
C ILE A 24 -9.26 2.27 -5.10
N LEU A 25 -10.31 2.47 -5.89
CA LEU A 25 -11.54 3.09 -5.41
C LEU A 25 -12.22 2.23 -4.33
N LEU A 26 -12.24 0.90 -4.49
CA LEU A 26 -12.81 -0.02 -3.51
C LEU A 26 -12.03 0.03 -2.17
N ILE A 27 -10.70 0.01 -2.21
CA ILE A 27 -9.86 0.16 -1.01
C ILE A 27 -10.15 1.52 -0.35
N PHE A 28 -10.32 2.58 -1.14
CA PHE A 28 -10.61 3.91 -0.60
C PHE A 28 -11.96 3.97 0.08
N VAL A 29 -13.02 3.49 -0.56
CA VAL A 29 -14.38 3.52 0.01
C VAL A 29 -14.46 2.66 1.26
N VAL A 30 -14.00 1.40 1.21
CA VAL A 30 -14.00 0.50 2.37
C VAL A 30 -13.09 1.06 3.47
N GLY A 31 -11.91 1.52 3.09
CA GLY A 31 -10.95 2.09 4.01
C GLY A 31 -11.42 3.35 4.69
N THR A 32 -12.22 4.19 4.03
CA THR A 32 -12.66 5.47 4.60
C THR A 32 -13.93 5.35 5.44
N LEU A 33 -14.83 4.43 5.09
CA LEU A 33 -16.08 4.19 5.82
C LEU A 33 -15.87 3.40 7.12
N PHE A 34 -14.90 2.48 7.14
CA PHE A 34 -14.69 1.55 8.26
C PHE A 34 -13.40 1.83 9.06
N SER A 35 -12.76 2.98 8.88
CA SER A 35 -11.57 3.35 9.64
C SER A 35 -11.94 3.94 10.99
N SER A 36 -11.36 3.40 12.05
CA SER A 36 -11.45 3.91 13.41
C SER A 36 -10.47 5.06 13.71
N ASN A 37 -9.58 5.40 12.77
CA ASN A 37 -8.57 6.43 12.98
C ASN A 37 -9.15 7.83 12.81
N SER A 38 -8.51 8.80 13.47
CA SER A 38 -8.84 10.22 13.35
C SER A 38 -8.81 10.69 11.90
N ILE A 39 -9.71 11.62 11.55
CA ILE A 39 -9.77 12.24 10.22
C ILE A 39 -8.42 12.89 9.87
N TYR A 40 -7.76 13.53 10.85
CA TYR A 40 -6.46 14.17 10.66
C TYR A 40 -5.38 13.17 10.26
N GLU A 41 -5.32 12.01 10.93
CA GLU A 41 -4.35 10.96 10.64
C GLU A 41 -4.56 10.35 9.26
N ARG A 42 -5.83 10.26 8.82
CA ARG A 42 -6.21 9.73 7.51
C ARG A 42 -5.87 10.69 6.38
N VAL A 43 -6.15 11.98 6.56
CA VAL A 43 -5.76 13.03 5.61
C VAL A 43 -4.23 13.12 5.52
N ALA A 44 -3.54 13.10 6.66
CA ALA A 44 -2.08 13.04 6.68
C ALA A 44 -1.56 11.78 5.98
N GLY A 45 -2.16 10.62 6.26
CA GLY A 45 -1.82 9.36 5.61
C GLY A 45 -2.06 9.36 4.09
N PHE A 46 -3.01 10.15 3.58
CA PHE A 46 -3.22 10.31 2.14
C PHE A 46 -2.18 11.24 1.50
N ILE A 47 -1.99 12.43 2.08
CA ILE A 47 -1.21 13.51 1.47
C ILE A 47 0.29 13.26 1.59
N PHE A 48 0.74 12.88 2.79
CA PHE A 48 2.17 12.79 3.13
C PHE A 48 2.95 11.78 2.27
N PRO A 49 2.44 10.58 1.93
CA PRO A 49 3.11 9.70 0.98
C PRO A 49 2.86 10.10 -0.48
N ALA A 50 1.70 10.66 -0.81
CA ALA A 50 1.33 10.96 -2.19
C ALA A 50 2.19 12.08 -2.80
N ILE A 51 2.46 13.16 -2.05
CA ILE A 51 3.21 14.32 -2.54
C ILE A 51 4.66 13.93 -2.93
N PRO A 52 5.47 13.31 -2.07
CA PRO A 52 6.83 12.90 -2.42
C PRO A 52 6.84 11.89 -3.58
N LEU A 53 5.92 10.91 -3.57
CA LEU A 53 5.82 9.92 -4.64
C LEU A 53 5.43 10.55 -5.98
N PHE A 54 4.60 11.59 -5.98
CA PHE A 54 4.25 12.34 -7.17
C PHE A 54 5.47 13.04 -7.78
N PHE A 55 6.27 13.75 -6.97
CA PHE A 55 7.50 14.37 -7.45
C PHE A 55 8.53 13.34 -7.94
N ILE A 56 8.64 12.19 -7.26
CA ILE A 56 9.49 11.07 -7.70
C ILE A 56 8.99 10.54 -9.06
N ALA A 57 7.67 10.40 -9.27
CA ALA A 57 7.12 9.95 -10.53
C ALA A 57 7.37 10.92 -11.69
N LEU A 58 7.36 12.23 -11.42
CA LEU A 58 7.73 13.24 -12.42
C LEU A 58 9.21 13.13 -12.82
N LYS A 59 10.10 12.79 -11.88
CA LYS A 59 11.54 12.67 -12.12
C LYS A 59 11.95 11.31 -12.70
N TYR A 60 11.27 10.23 -12.32
CA TYR A 60 11.61 8.86 -12.69
C TYR A 60 10.46 8.19 -13.45
N GLN A 61 10.68 7.88 -14.73
CA GLN A 61 9.68 7.24 -15.61
C GLN A 61 9.27 5.81 -15.21
N ASN A 62 9.94 5.22 -14.22
CA ASN A 62 9.69 3.84 -13.79
C ASN A 62 8.54 3.73 -12.77
N LEU A 63 8.10 4.84 -12.18
CA LEU A 63 7.04 4.81 -11.17
C LEU A 63 5.67 4.89 -11.87
N LYS A 64 4.84 3.86 -11.73
CA LYS A 64 3.50 3.87 -12.31
C LYS A 64 2.55 4.68 -11.42
N GLY A 65 1.67 5.47 -12.02
CA GLY A 65 0.67 6.25 -11.27
C GLY A 65 -0.28 5.39 -10.42
N GLY A 66 -0.47 4.12 -10.78
CA GLY A 66 -1.24 3.16 -9.97
C GLY A 66 -0.63 2.91 -8.59
N ASP A 67 0.71 2.86 -8.51
CA ASP A 67 1.45 2.60 -7.27
C ASP A 67 1.29 3.77 -6.28
N ILE A 68 1.36 5.00 -6.79
CA ILE A 68 1.16 6.24 -6.02
C ILE A 68 -0.25 6.28 -5.45
N LYS A 69 -1.25 6.05 -6.31
CA LYS A 69 -2.66 6.05 -5.92
C LYS A 69 -2.95 4.96 -4.89
N TYR A 70 -2.37 3.78 -5.05
CA TYR A 70 -2.50 2.69 -4.10
C TYR A 70 -1.94 3.06 -2.73
N ILE A 71 -0.70 3.57 -2.64
CA ILE A 71 -0.11 3.97 -1.36
C ILE A 71 -0.91 5.10 -0.71
N ALA A 72 -1.35 6.10 -1.49
CA ALA A 72 -2.17 7.21 -0.98
C ALA A 72 -3.48 6.71 -0.37
N VAL A 73 -4.20 5.84 -1.07
CA VAL A 73 -5.45 5.25 -0.59
C VAL A 73 -5.22 4.33 0.61
N LEU A 74 -4.14 3.55 0.60
CA LEU A 74 -3.75 2.74 1.76
C LEU A 74 -3.58 3.65 2.98
N GLY A 75 -2.82 4.74 2.84
CA GLY A 75 -2.62 5.72 3.90
C GLY A 75 -3.90 6.40 4.38
N ALA A 76 -4.83 6.72 3.48
CA ALA A 76 -6.15 7.24 3.85
C ALA A 76 -7.00 6.25 4.66
N SER A 77 -6.79 4.95 4.43
CA SER A 77 -7.54 3.88 5.09
C SER A 77 -6.99 3.55 6.49
N VAL A 78 -5.67 3.42 6.61
CA VAL A 78 -5.02 3.01 7.86
C VAL A 78 -4.48 4.18 8.69
N GLY A 79 -4.34 5.39 8.15
CA GLY A 79 -3.72 6.53 8.83
C GLY A 79 -2.19 6.51 8.76
N ILE A 80 -1.56 7.66 9.04
CA ILE A 80 -0.12 7.88 8.81
C ILE A 80 0.81 6.99 9.65
N TYR A 81 0.56 6.85 10.95
CA TYR A 81 1.40 6.02 11.83
C TYR A 81 1.36 4.56 11.42
N ASN A 82 0.16 4.09 11.08
CA ASN A 82 -0.06 2.72 10.69
C ASN A 82 0.55 2.45 9.31
N LEU A 83 0.39 3.39 8.39
CA LEU A 83 1.04 3.35 7.09
C LEU A 83 2.57 3.25 7.22
N ALA A 84 3.20 4.03 8.10
CA ALA A 84 4.65 4.03 8.27
C ALA A 84 5.17 2.62 8.65
N THR A 85 4.52 1.95 9.60
CA THR A 85 4.89 0.57 9.96
C THR A 85 4.65 -0.42 8.83
N ILE A 86 3.57 -0.27 8.06
CA ILE A 86 3.30 -1.14 6.90
C ILE A 86 4.38 -0.94 5.85
N ILE A 87 4.75 0.30 5.53
CA ILE A 87 5.81 0.62 4.57
C ILE A 87 7.14 0.01 5.03
N PHE A 88 7.44 0.02 6.33
CA PHE A 88 8.63 -0.64 6.87
C PHE A 88 8.63 -2.14 6.55
N TYR A 89 7.53 -2.87 6.83
CA TYR A 89 7.43 -4.29 6.47
C TYR A 89 7.48 -4.51 4.96
N VAL A 90 6.79 -3.65 4.18
CA VAL A 90 6.81 -3.69 2.71
C VAL A 90 8.23 -3.54 2.18
N LEU A 91 9.04 -2.65 2.74
CA LEU A 91 10.45 -2.50 2.37
C LEU A 91 11.24 -3.78 2.62
N VAL A 92 11.15 -4.35 3.83
CA VAL A 92 11.86 -5.59 4.18
C VAL A 92 11.46 -6.74 3.25
N ILE A 93 10.16 -6.96 3.05
CA ILE A 93 9.65 -8.03 2.19
C ILE A 93 10.04 -7.78 0.72
N SER A 94 10.05 -6.53 0.27
CA SER A 94 10.46 -6.17 -1.09
C SER A 94 11.94 -6.46 -1.33
N LEU A 95 12.80 -6.17 -0.35
CA LEU A 95 14.24 -6.48 -0.41
C LEU A 95 14.50 -7.98 -0.48
N VAL A 96 13.78 -8.77 0.34
CA VAL A 96 13.86 -10.23 0.32
C VAL A 96 13.36 -10.77 -1.02
N TYR A 97 12.21 -10.29 -1.51
CA TYR A 97 11.64 -10.70 -2.79
C TYR A 97 12.59 -10.39 -3.96
N ALA A 98 13.16 -9.18 -3.99
CA ALA A 98 14.11 -8.76 -5.01
C ALA A 98 15.39 -9.60 -4.98
N SER A 99 15.89 -9.93 -3.78
CA SER A 99 17.08 -10.79 -3.60
C SER A 99 16.85 -12.21 -4.13
N ILE A 100 15.68 -12.80 -3.86
CA ILE A 100 15.34 -14.18 -4.29
C ILE A 100 15.06 -14.23 -5.79
N THR A 101 14.21 -13.33 -6.31
CA THR A 101 13.79 -13.39 -7.71
C THR A 101 14.76 -12.73 -8.68
N LYS A 102 15.75 -11.97 -8.18
CA LYS A 102 16.67 -11.12 -8.96
C LYS A 102 15.98 -10.18 -9.94
N LYS A 103 14.69 -9.89 -9.72
CA LYS A 103 13.89 -8.98 -10.55
C LYS A 103 13.99 -7.56 -10.01
N LYS A 104 14.10 -6.59 -10.92
CA LYS A 104 14.16 -5.16 -10.59
C LYS A 104 12.82 -4.58 -10.12
N SER A 105 11.70 -5.23 -10.46
CA SER A 105 10.34 -4.76 -10.12
C SER A 105 9.59 -5.74 -9.20
N VAL A 106 9.08 -5.19 -8.09
CA VAL A 106 8.36 -5.92 -7.04
C VAL A 106 6.86 -5.64 -7.20
N PRO A 107 5.97 -6.64 -7.02
CA PRO A 107 4.52 -6.41 -7.04
C PRO A 107 4.12 -5.70 -5.74
N LEU A 108 3.95 -4.37 -5.83
CA LEU A 108 3.76 -3.49 -4.69
C LEU A 108 2.48 -3.79 -3.90
N ALA A 109 1.35 -4.07 -4.56
CA ALA A 109 0.09 -4.33 -3.84
C ALA A 109 0.15 -5.68 -3.12
N PHE A 110 0.85 -6.67 -3.69
CA PHE A 110 1.04 -7.97 -3.05
C PHE A 110 1.91 -7.87 -1.79
N VAL A 111 3.07 -7.23 -1.92
CA VAL A 111 3.95 -7.01 -0.76
C VAL A 111 3.27 -6.07 0.24
N GLY A 112 2.50 -5.10 -0.24
CA GLY A 112 1.61 -4.24 0.55
C GLY A 112 0.62 -5.02 1.41
N PHE A 113 -0.05 -6.02 0.82
CA PHE A 113 -0.96 -6.91 1.55
C PHE A 113 -0.23 -7.72 2.62
N ILE A 114 0.92 -8.32 2.30
CA ILE A 114 1.70 -9.07 3.28
C ILE A 114 2.16 -8.16 4.42
N GLY A 115 2.66 -6.96 4.12
CA GLY A 115 3.05 -5.98 5.14
C GLY A 115 1.89 -5.57 6.05
N TYR A 116 0.69 -5.41 5.50
CA TYR A 116 -0.53 -5.16 6.28
C TYR A 116 -0.86 -6.33 7.22
N VAL A 117 -0.76 -7.58 6.74
CA VAL A 117 -0.98 -8.78 7.56
C VAL A 117 0.09 -8.92 8.65
N CYS A 118 1.36 -8.73 8.33
CA CYS A 118 2.46 -8.78 9.31
C CYS A 118 2.24 -7.80 10.45
N ARG A 119 1.90 -6.54 10.14
CA ARG A 119 1.57 -5.55 11.18
C ARG A 119 0.43 -6.03 12.07
N MET A 120 -0.65 -6.55 11.47
CA MET A 120 -1.79 -7.05 12.24
C MET A 120 -1.39 -8.20 13.16
N LEU A 121 -0.61 -9.17 12.66
CA LEU A 121 -0.12 -10.28 13.47
C LEU A 121 0.72 -9.80 14.67
N VAL A 122 1.59 -8.81 14.47
CA VAL A 122 2.38 -8.22 15.56
C VAL A 122 1.48 -7.55 16.59
N LEU A 123 0.44 -6.82 16.17
CA LEU A 123 -0.55 -6.23 17.08
C LEU A 123 -1.40 -7.26 17.83
N TYR A 124 -1.60 -8.46 17.29
CA TYR A 124 -2.33 -9.53 17.98
C TYR A 124 -1.45 -10.32 18.96
N LEU A 125 -0.13 -10.31 18.78
CA LEU A 125 0.83 -11.07 19.58
C LEU A 125 1.44 -10.27 20.74
N CYS A 126 1.37 -8.93 20.69
CA CYS A 126 1.82 -8.01 21.72
C CYS A 126 0.64 -7.42 22.48
#